data_AF-A0AA97MSY5-F1
#
_entry.id   AF-A0AA97MSY5-F1
#
_cell.length_a   1.000
_cell.length_b   1.000
_cell.length_c   1.000
_cell.angle_alpha   90.00
_cell.angle_beta   90.00
_cell.angle_gamma   90.00
#
_symmetry.space_group_name_H-M   'P 1'
#
loop_
_entity.id
_entity.type
_entity.pdbx_description
1 polymer ?
#
loop_
_entity_poly.entity_id
_entity_poly.type
_entity_poly.pdbx_seq_one_letter_code
_entity_poly.pdbx_strand_id
1 'polypeptide(L)'
;MPGLINRVTLSPLPLLTSEVTSCVSGYAFGMTALLTYHNPDPQALEGLFVYPLDEGTTIVGFEAAVSRRAVTVQIKDKAKIDDTY
;
A
#
# COMPACT_ATOMS: atom_id res chain seq x y z
N MET A 1 -9.31 5.10 5.81
CA MET A 1 -8.38 4.10 6.39
C MET A 1 -7.73 3.32 5.25
N PRO A 2 -6.46 2.91 5.38
CA PRO A 2 -5.80 2.09 4.36
C PRO A 2 -6.50 0.73 4.23
N GLY A 3 -6.52 0.16 3.02
CA GLY A 3 -7.27 -1.06 2.77
C GLY A 3 -7.03 -1.69 1.41
N LEU A 4 -7.37 -2.96 1.29
CA LEU A 4 -7.40 -3.69 0.02
C LEU A 4 -8.84 -3.73 -0.51
N ILE A 5 -9.04 -3.29 -1.76
CA ILE A 5 -10.35 -3.30 -2.42
C ILE A 5 -10.31 -4.17 -3.68
N ASN A 6 -11.43 -4.76 -4.05
CA ASN A 6 -11.57 -5.41 -5.36
C ASN A 6 -11.61 -4.33 -6.44
N ARG A 7 -10.74 -4.41 -7.44
CA ARG A 7 -10.63 -3.38 -8.50
C ARG A 7 -11.90 -3.26 -9.35
N VAL A 8 -12.62 -4.36 -9.56
CA VAL A 8 -13.80 -4.41 -10.44
C VAL A 8 -15.02 -3.84 -9.74
N THR A 9 -15.29 -4.28 -8.51
CA THR A 9 -16.48 -3.88 -7.74
C THR A 9 -16.24 -2.64 -6.88
N LEU A 10 -14.98 -2.26 -6.68
CA LEU A 10 -14.53 -1.22 -5.74
C LEU A 10 -14.96 -1.47 -4.28
N SER A 11 -15.38 -2.70 -3.96
CA SER A 11 -15.76 -3.07 -2.60
C SER A 11 -14.53 -3.43 -1.77
N PRO A 12 -14.49 -3.06 -0.48
CA PRO A 12 -13.42 -3.45 0.42
C PRO A 12 -13.40 -4.97 0.63
N LEU A 13 -12.20 -5.56 0.66
CA LEU A 13 -12.03 -6.95 1.03
C LEU A 13 -12.02 -7.11 2.56
N PRO A 14 -12.63 -8.18 3.10
CA PRO A 14 -12.61 -8.45 4.53
C PRO A 14 -11.18 -8.56 5.08
N LEU A 15 -10.86 -7.73 6.07
CA LEU A 15 -9.62 -7.79 6.84
C LEU A 15 -9.84 -8.72 8.04
N LEU A 16 -9.05 -9.80 8.11
CA LEU A 16 -9.13 -10.78 9.20
C LEU A 16 -8.26 -10.40 10.39
N THR A 17 -7.00 -10.06 10.11
CA THR A 17 -6.02 -9.68 11.13
C THR A 17 -5.17 -8.52 10.66
N SER A 18 -4.74 -7.70 11.62
CA SER A 18 -3.86 -6.57 11.37
C SER A 18 -2.88 -6.41 12.52
N GLU A 19 -1.60 -6.30 12.18
CA GLU A 19 -0.55 -5.83 13.08
C GLU A 19 0.05 -4.57 12.48
N VAL A 20 -0.04 -3.47 13.22
CA VAL A 20 0.42 -2.15 12.76
C VAL A 20 1.38 -1.58 13.78
N THR A 21 2.58 -1.26 13.31
CA THR A 21 3.57 -0.52 14.08
C THR A 21 3.81 0.82 13.41
N SER A 22 3.88 1.88 14.19
CA SER A 22 4.14 3.23 13.66
C SER A 22 5.12 3.99 14.54
N CYS A 23 5.81 4.94 13.94
CA CYS A 23 6.71 5.84 14.62
C CYS A 23 6.55 7.25 14.05
N VAL A 24 6.73 8.24 14.91
CA VAL A 24 6.71 9.66 14.55
C VAL A 24 8.02 10.28 14.99
N SER A 25 8.67 11.03 14.10
CA SER A 25 9.86 11.80 14.40
C SER A 25 9.76 13.17 13.74
N GLY A 26 9.46 14.20 14.53
CA GLY A 26 9.15 15.52 13.99
C GLY A 26 7.99 15.47 13.01
N TYR A 27 8.23 15.85 11.75
CA TYR A 27 7.25 15.81 10.66
C TYR A 27 7.29 14.52 9.82
N ALA A 28 8.14 13.57 10.20
CA ALA A 28 8.23 12.27 9.53
C ALA A 28 7.36 11.24 10.25
N PHE A 29 6.60 10.49 9.45
CA PHE A 29 5.78 9.37 9.91
C PHE A 29 6.22 8.09 9.19
N GLY A 30 6.53 7.06 9.96
CA GLY A 30 6.85 5.73 9.45
C GLY A 30 5.82 4.71 9.94
N MET A 31 5.38 3.82 9.04
CA MET A 31 4.45 2.75 9.35
C MET A 31 4.93 1.43 8.76
N THR A 32 4.74 0.34 9.50
CA THR A 32 4.80 -1.03 9.00
C THR A 32 3.49 -1.72 9.36
N ALA A 33 2.83 -2.33 8.37
CA ALA A 33 1.57 -3.02 8.57
C ALA A 33 1.62 -4.43 7.96
N LEU A 34 1.26 -5.43 8.77
CA LEU A 34 0.98 -6.79 8.32
C LEU A 34 -0.54 -6.98 8.32
N LEU A 35 -1.11 -7.18 7.14
CA LEU A 35 -2.56 -7.20 6.92
C LEU A 35 -2.97 -8.50 6.25
N THR A 36 -3.88 -9.25 6.87
CA THR A 36 -4.40 -10.51 6.32
C THR A 36 -5.81 -10.31 5.80
N TYR A 37 -5.99 -10.41 4.48
CA TYR A 37 -7.30 -10.28 3.83
C TYR A 37 -7.86 -11.64 3.42
N HIS A 38 -9.18 -11.75 3.41
CA HIS A 38 -9.91 -12.90 2.89
C HIS A 38 -10.59 -12.54 1.57
N ASN A 39 -10.41 -13.37 0.53
CA ASN A 39 -11.21 -13.29 -0.67
C ASN A 39 -12.48 -14.15 -0.49
N PRO A 40 -13.68 -13.56 -0.37
CA PRO A 40 -14.92 -14.33 -0.26
C PRO A 40 -15.32 -14.98 -1.57
N ASP A 41 -14.80 -14.50 -2.71
CA ASP A 41 -15.14 -15.03 -4.03
C ASP A 41 -14.37 -16.32 -4.33
N PRO A 42 -15.01 -17.32 -4.96
CA PRO A 42 -14.35 -18.56 -5.35
C PRO A 42 -13.35 -18.38 -6.50
N GLN A 43 -13.39 -17.24 -7.19
CA GLN A 43 -12.52 -16.90 -8.31
C GLN A 43 -11.39 -15.97 -7.85
N ALA A 44 -10.26 -16.01 -8.58
CA ALA A 44 -9.20 -15.04 -8.39
C ALA A 44 -9.70 -13.62 -8.71
N LEU A 45 -9.27 -12.65 -7.92
CA LEU A 45 -9.60 -11.24 -8.11
C LEU A 45 -8.35 -10.40 -8.25
N GLU A 46 -8.53 -9.21 -8.82
CA GLU A 46 -7.51 -8.15 -8.82
C GLU A 46 -7.77 -7.20 -7.64
N GLY A 47 -6.80 -7.12 -6.73
CA GLY A 47 -6.86 -6.25 -5.56
C GLY A 47 -6.10 -4.95 -5.76
N LEU A 48 -6.68 -3.84 -5.31
CA LEU A 48 -6.02 -2.53 -5.22
C LEU A 48 -5.80 -2.19 -3.74
N PHE A 49 -4.55 -2.00 -3.34
CA PHE A 49 -4.24 -1.48 -2.01
C PHE A 49 -4.25 0.04 -2.06
N VAL A 50 -5.08 0.67 -1.23
CA VAL A 50 -5.24 2.12 -1.15
C VAL A 50 -4.75 2.60 0.21
N TYR A 51 -3.79 3.51 0.22
CA TYR A 51 -3.35 4.23 1.41
C TYR A 51 -3.73 5.71 1.25
N PRO A 52 -4.74 6.22 1.97
CA PRO A 52 -5.12 7.62 1.88
C PRO A 52 -4.04 8.50 2.50
N LEU A 53 -3.75 9.62 1.84
CA LEU A 53 -2.79 10.63 2.26
C LEU A 53 -3.50 11.97 2.40
N ASP A 54 -3.07 12.75 3.37
CA ASP A 54 -3.54 14.13 3.52
C ASP A 54 -2.85 15.04 2.51
N GLU A 55 -3.53 16.13 2.14
CA GLU A 55 -2.96 17.14 1.27
C GLU A 55 -1.65 17.70 1.86
N GLY A 56 -0.63 17.86 1.01
CA GLY A 56 0.69 18.33 1.44
C GLY A 56 1.60 17.26 2.07
N THR A 57 1.14 16.02 2.21
CA THR A 57 2.02 14.90 2.60
C THR A 57 2.78 14.34 1.39
N THR A 58 4.00 13.85 1.62
CA THR A 58 4.84 13.24 0.58
C THR A 58 5.32 11.87 1.04
N ILE A 59 5.15 10.86 0.18
CA ILE A 59 5.77 9.55 0.40
C ILE A 59 7.23 9.64 -0.02
N VAL A 60 8.14 9.28 0.88
CA VAL A 60 9.59 9.24 0.63
C VAL A 60 10.16 7.82 0.50
N GLY A 61 9.37 6.80 0.84
CA GLY A 61 9.71 5.39 0.66
C GLY A 61 8.48 4.50 0.76
N PHE A 62 8.45 3.44 -0.06
CA PHE A 62 7.37 2.45 -0.04
C PHE A 62 7.91 1.07 -0.43
N GLU A 63 7.63 0.10 0.43
CA GLU A 63 7.89 -1.31 0.20
C GLU A 63 6.66 -2.12 0.62
N ALA A 64 6.30 -3.11 -0.18
CA ALA A 64 5.22 -4.02 0.14
C ALA A 64 5.59 -5.44 -0.27
N ALA A 65 5.01 -6.42 0.40
CA ALA A 65 5.10 -7.81 0.00
C ALA A 65 3.71 -8.44 0.04
N VAL A 66 3.37 -9.20 -1.00
CA VAL A 66 2.16 -10.02 -1.05
C VAL A 66 2.58 -11.48 -1.21
N SER A 67 2.27 -12.29 -0.20
CA SER A 67 2.80 -13.65 -0.04
C SER A 67 4.34 -13.69 -0.11
N ARG A 68 4.92 -14.10 -1.24
CA ARG A 68 6.38 -14.20 -1.45
C ARG A 68 6.90 -13.26 -2.53
N ARG A 69 6.08 -12.32 -2.99
CA ARG A 69 6.44 -11.35 -4.02
C ARG A 69 6.62 -9.99 -3.37
N ALA A 70 7.86 -9.51 -3.37
CA ALA A 70 8.18 -8.15 -2.96
C ALA A 70 7.87 -7.18 -4.11
N VAL A 71 7.31 -6.03 -3.76
CA VAL A 71 7.07 -4.88 -4.61
C VAL A 71 7.85 -3.74 -4.00
N THR A 72 8.93 -3.33 -4.65
CA THR A 72 9.71 -2.16 -4.26
C THR A 72 9.45 -1.03 -5.24
N VAL A 73 9.23 0.17 -4.72
CA VAL A 73 9.05 1.37 -5.53
C VAL A 73 10.26 2.26 -5.31
N GLN A 74 10.98 2.57 -6.39
CA GLN A 74 12.01 3.60 -6.34
C GLN A 74 11.36 4.96 -6.58
N ILE A 75 11.32 5.78 -5.54
CA ILE A 75 10.90 7.17 -5.65
C ILE A 75 12.10 7.97 -6.12
N LYS A 76 12.00 8.54 -7.31
CA LYS A 76 13.02 9.40 -7.91
C LYS A 76 12.46 10.81 -8.09
N ASP A 77 13.36 11.78 -8.12
CA ASP A 77 13.03 13.14 -8.54
C ASP A 77 12.45 13.09 -9.96
N LYS A 78 11.41 13.89 -10.22
CA LYS A 78 10.75 14.01 -11.53
C LYS A 78 11.77 14.27 -12.65
N ALA A 79 12.80 15.08 -12.39
CA ALA A 79 13.84 15.38 -13.38
C ALA A 79 14.72 14.17 -13.75
N LYS A 80 14.72 13.10 -12.94
CA LYS A 80 15.55 11.90 -13.12
C LYS A 80 14.76 10.69 -13.64
N ILE A 81 13.46 10.84 -13.90
CA ILE A 81 12.59 9.76 -14.37
C ILE A 81 12.62 9.66 -15.91
N ASP A 82 12.80 10.78 -16.62
CA ASP A 82 12.81 10.84 -18.09
C ASP A 82 13.98 10.09 -18.74
N ASP A 83 15.08 9.87 -18.01
CA ASP A 83 16.26 9.15 -18.51
C ASP A 83 16.06 7.61 -18.55
N THR A 84 14.89 7.08 -18.17
CA THR A 84 14.67 5.63 -17.98
C THR A 84 13.56 5.01 -18.85
N TYR A 85 13.07 5.70 -19.88
CA TYR A 85 12.09 5.19 -20.85
C TYR A 85 12.60 5.30 -22.29
#